data_AF-F3QMH6-F1
#
_entry.id   AF-F3QMH6-F1
#
_cell.length_a   1.000
_cell.length_b   1.000
_cell.length_c   1.000
_cell.angle_alpha   90.00
_cell.angle_beta   90.00
_cell.angle_gamma   90.00
#
_symmetry.space_group_name_H-M   'P 1'
#
loop_
_entity.id
_entity.type
_entity.pdbx_description
1 polymer ?
#
loop_
_entity_poly.entity_id
_entity_poly.type
_entity_poly.pdbx_seq_one_letter_code
_entity_poly.pdbx_strand_id
1 'polypeptide(L)'
;MIKGKDLEELKVPKVAEIRAKLYEALGKSYAAGKKDSELKPLVGKLAVSANPTEVLEQVDIPKEVRENFKVAAEELEKFRSGRIVYSERKEKAPWKLWGTEKVEARALEQMDEAVSLPISVGGALMPDAHQGYGLPIGGVLATKNAVIPYAVGVDIACRMRISILDIPYEEFEKDRRKFGATLLDETRFGVGVTFEPGKRTHKVMEDPLWRKSGVVKENFKRAASQLGTSGHGNHFVEFGKLMVENDVDEPTLKIKAGIYTALLSHSGSRGLGLHVANHFSELAQQLHPELPENLKRLAWLELDSQEGKDYWEAMELCGKYAEANHELIHESVIGALGCGVLGFVENHHNFAWKEMYDGEELIVHRKGATPAGKGKLGVVPGSMGSPGFIVRGKGNAKSFNSCSHGAGRVMSRAAAFRTLKHADMKKILKEQGISLIGGTLDESPEVYKDINKVIDGQRDLVDVLAKFEPKLVRMAAEGNQWSNKKKKKKPENKGDEDVCM
;
A
#
# COMPACT_ATOMS: atom_id res chain seq x y z
N MET A 1 -13.22 -17.80 -36.47
CA MET A 1 -12.99 -16.35 -36.56
C MET A 1 -12.70 -15.85 -35.16
N ILE A 2 -11.50 -15.30 -34.96
CA ILE A 2 -10.98 -14.70 -33.72
C ILE A 2 -11.93 -13.57 -33.25
N LYS A 3 -12.40 -13.67 -32.01
CA LYS A 3 -13.28 -12.69 -31.35
C LYS A 3 -12.59 -12.09 -30.12
N GLY A 4 -13.29 -11.19 -29.40
CA GLY A 4 -12.71 -10.45 -28.27
C GLY A 4 -12.06 -11.32 -27.19
N LYS A 5 -12.60 -12.51 -26.89
CA LYS A 5 -11.99 -13.46 -25.94
C LYS A 5 -10.67 -14.04 -26.48
N ASP A 6 -10.64 -14.42 -27.75
CA ASP A 6 -9.43 -14.91 -28.40
C ASP A 6 -8.32 -13.84 -28.41
N LEU A 7 -8.65 -12.57 -28.64
CA LEU A 7 -7.68 -11.48 -28.55
C LEU A 7 -7.07 -11.33 -27.14
N GLU A 8 -7.85 -11.58 -26.09
CA GLU A 8 -7.34 -11.56 -24.70
C GLU A 8 -6.47 -12.78 -24.39
N GLU A 9 -6.84 -13.97 -24.87
CA GLU A 9 -6.00 -15.18 -24.81
C GLU A 9 -4.67 -15.01 -25.57
N LEU A 10 -4.69 -14.25 -26.68
CA LEU A 10 -3.52 -13.90 -27.49
C LEU A 10 -2.75 -12.67 -26.98
N LYS A 11 -3.04 -12.17 -25.76
CA LYS A 11 -2.35 -11.04 -25.13
C LYS A 11 -2.39 -9.72 -25.93
N VAL A 12 -3.41 -9.52 -26.76
CA VAL A 12 -3.60 -8.26 -27.51
C VAL A 12 -4.03 -7.13 -26.56
N PRO A 13 -3.33 -5.98 -26.56
CA PRO A 13 -3.65 -4.82 -25.71
C PRO A 13 -5.13 -4.43 -25.76
N LYS A 14 -5.67 -3.88 -24.66
CA LYS A 14 -7.07 -3.42 -24.58
C LYS A 14 -7.31 -2.02 -25.19
N VAL A 15 -6.45 -1.62 -26.14
CA VAL A 15 -6.52 -0.33 -26.86
C VAL A 15 -7.50 -0.44 -28.02
N ALA A 16 -8.47 0.48 -28.09
CA ALA A 16 -9.53 0.45 -29.10
C ALA A 16 -9.00 0.57 -30.54
N GLU A 17 -8.03 1.46 -30.78
CA GLU A 17 -7.40 1.69 -32.08
C GLU A 17 -6.66 0.44 -32.59
N ILE A 18 -5.77 -0.13 -31.77
CA ILE A 18 -5.05 -1.38 -32.08
C ILE A 18 -6.03 -2.52 -32.38
N ARG A 19 -7.08 -2.69 -31.55
CA ARG A 19 -8.09 -3.72 -31.76
C ARG A 19 -8.89 -3.50 -33.06
N ALA A 20 -9.21 -2.26 -33.41
CA ALA A 20 -9.88 -1.93 -34.66
C ALA A 20 -9.00 -2.30 -35.88
N LYS A 21 -7.71 -1.96 -35.87
CA LYS A 21 -6.77 -2.33 -36.93
C LYS A 21 -6.53 -3.84 -37.03
N LEU A 22 -6.45 -4.54 -35.90
CA LEU A 22 -6.38 -6.01 -35.90
C LEU A 22 -7.67 -6.65 -36.45
N TYR A 23 -8.86 -6.15 -36.11
CA TYR A 23 -10.10 -6.67 -36.70
C TYR A 23 -10.20 -6.39 -38.20
N GLU A 24 -9.70 -5.25 -38.69
CA GLU A 24 -9.62 -4.94 -40.12
C GLU A 24 -8.68 -5.94 -40.85
N ALA A 25 -7.49 -6.17 -40.32
CA ALA A 25 -6.50 -7.13 -40.83
C ALA A 25 -7.02 -8.58 -40.84
N LEU A 26 -7.68 -8.98 -39.75
CA LEU A 26 -8.35 -10.27 -39.61
C LEU A 26 -9.46 -10.42 -40.64
N GLY A 27 -10.35 -9.43 -40.78
CA GLY A 27 -11.47 -9.46 -41.73
C GLY A 27 -11.03 -9.69 -43.17
N LYS A 28 -10.02 -8.94 -43.64
CA LYS A 28 -9.40 -9.15 -44.97
C LYS A 28 -8.81 -10.55 -45.11
N SER A 29 -8.09 -11.03 -44.09
CA SER A 29 -7.47 -12.36 -44.12
C SER A 29 -8.49 -13.50 -44.11
N TYR A 30 -9.62 -13.36 -43.41
CA TYR A 30 -10.72 -14.32 -43.47
C TYR A 30 -11.42 -14.33 -44.84
N ALA A 31 -11.57 -13.17 -45.49
CA ALA A 31 -12.09 -13.10 -46.85
C ALA A 31 -11.15 -13.80 -47.86
N ALA A 32 -9.83 -13.75 -47.64
CA ALA A 32 -8.81 -14.52 -48.35
C ALA A 32 -8.72 -16.01 -47.93
N GLY A 33 -9.73 -16.54 -47.22
CA GLY A 33 -9.86 -17.96 -46.87
C GLY A 33 -8.96 -18.45 -45.73
N LYS A 34 -8.26 -17.55 -45.00
CA LYS A 34 -7.38 -17.93 -43.88
C LYS A 34 -8.16 -18.44 -42.68
N LYS A 35 -7.54 -19.36 -41.92
CA LYS A 35 -8.16 -20.02 -40.76
C LYS A 35 -7.60 -19.51 -39.44
N ASP A 36 -8.36 -19.67 -38.36
CA ASP A 36 -7.91 -19.31 -37.00
C ASP A 36 -6.59 -20.00 -36.63
N SER A 37 -6.36 -21.24 -37.10
CA SER A 37 -5.09 -21.98 -36.90
C SER A 37 -3.87 -21.31 -37.51
N GLU A 38 -4.06 -20.50 -38.56
CA GLU A 38 -2.99 -19.77 -39.27
C GLU A 38 -2.80 -18.37 -38.66
N LEU A 39 -3.91 -17.71 -38.30
CA LEU A 39 -3.91 -16.32 -37.84
C LEU A 39 -3.63 -16.19 -36.34
N LYS A 40 -4.06 -17.13 -35.48
CA LYS A 40 -3.80 -17.08 -34.03
C LYS A 40 -2.29 -17.02 -33.70
N PRO A 41 -1.40 -17.85 -34.30
CA PRO A 41 0.04 -17.76 -34.03
C PRO A 41 0.66 -16.43 -34.46
N LEU A 42 0.24 -15.87 -35.61
CA LEU A 42 0.71 -14.57 -36.08
C LEU A 42 0.29 -13.45 -35.12
N VAL A 43 -1.01 -13.35 -34.82
CA VAL A 43 -1.55 -12.34 -33.91
C VAL A 43 -0.88 -12.44 -32.53
N GLY A 44 -0.74 -13.65 -31.99
CA GLY A 44 -0.09 -13.87 -30.70
C GLY A 44 1.38 -13.46 -30.68
N LYS A 45 2.14 -13.72 -31.77
CA LYS A 45 3.51 -13.23 -31.92
C LYS A 45 3.55 -11.70 -31.89
N LEU A 46 2.86 -11.02 -32.81
CA LEU A 46 2.82 -9.55 -32.89
C LEU A 46 2.38 -8.91 -31.57
N ALA A 47 1.38 -9.49 -30.91
CA ALA A 47 0.81 -9.02 -29.66
C ALA A 47 1.80 -8.98 -28.47
N VAL A 48 2.95 -9.67 -28.53
CA VAL A 48 3.95 -9.71 -27.43
C VAL A 48 5.37 -9.26 -27.83
N SER A 49 5.62 -8.91 -29.10
CA SER A 49 6.94 -9.13 -29.75
C SER A 49 8.09 -8.13 -29.54
N ALA A 50 7.95 -7.08 -28.72
CA ALA A 50 8.79 -5.87 -28.77
C ALA A 50 8.74 -5.08 -30.10
N ASN A 51 9.22 -5.64 -31.22
CA ASN A 51 9.23 -5.04 -32.57
C ASN A 51 8.24 -5.76 -33.53
N PRO A 52 6.93 -5.43 -33.53
CA PRO A 52 5.93 -6.13 -34.34
C PRO A 52 6.18 -6.10 -35.85
N THR A 53 6.66 -5.00 -36.41
CA THR A 53 6.91 -4.88 -37.85
C THR A 53 8.07 -5.77 -38.30
N GLU A 54 9.16 -5.79 -37.55
CA GLU A 54 10.30 -6.70 -37.77
C GLU A 54 9.85 -8.17 -37.73
N VAL A 55 9.05 -8.55 -36.73
CA VAL A 55 8.50 -9.90 -36.63
C VAL A 55 7.58 -10.22 -37.82
N LEU A 56 6.74 -9.28 -38.25
CA LEU A 56 5.82 -9.46 -39.38
C LEU A 56 6.57 -9.75 -40.71
N GLU A 57 7.73 -9.13 -40.92
CA GLU A 57 8.60 -9.42 -42.06
C GLU A 57 9.31 -10.78 -41.93
N GLN A 58 9.74 -11.16 -40.73
CA GLN A 58 10.47 -12.40 -40.47
C GLN A 58 9.59 -13.67 -40.45
N VAL A 59 8.27 -13.58 -40.19
CA VAL A 59 7.42 -14.77 -40.23
C VAL A 59 7.19 -15.23 -41.68
N ASP A 60 7.36 -16.53 -41.91
CA ASP A 60 6.92 -17.20 -43.14
C ASP A 60 5.37 -17.22 -43.21
N ILE A 61 4.82 -16.25 -43.94
CA ILE A 61 3.40 -16.08 -44.22
C ILE A 61 3.19 -15.59 -45.65
N PRO A 62 2.02 -15.86 -46.28
CA PRO A 62 1.70 -15.33 -47.59
C PRO A 62 1.73 -13.80 -47.62
N LYS A 63 2.28 -13.21 -48.69
CA LYS A 63 2.43 -11.75 -48.86
C LYS A 63 1.14 -10.97 -48.57
N GLU A 64 -0.01 -11.45 -49.05
CA GLU A 64 -1.32 -10.83 -48.81
C GLU A 64 -1.66 -10.72 -47.31
N VAL A 65 -1.34 -11.76 -46.51
CA VAL A 65 -1.54 -11.73 -45.06
C VAL A 65 -0.58 -10.73 -44.41
N ARG A 66 0.66 -10.63 -44.91
CA ARG A 66 1.64 -9.64 -44.43
C ARG A 66 1.13 -8.21 -44.63
N GLU A 67 0.70 -7.87 -45.84
CA GLU A 67 0.14 -6.55 -46.16
C GLU A 67 -1.11 -6.23 -45.32
N ASN A 68 -2.01 -7.22 -45.11
CA ASN A 68 -3.19 -7.05 -44.28
C ASN A 68 -2.85 -6.67 -42.83
N PHE A 69 -1.77 -7.23 -42.26
CA PHE A 69 -1.38 -7.01 -40.88
C PHE A 69 -0.42 -5.83 -40.65
N LYS A 70 0.12 -5.22 -41.72
CA LYS A 70 1.13 -4.16 -41.63
C LYS A 70 0.73 -2.99 -40.72
N VAL A 71 -0.43 -2.37 -40.98
CA VAL A 71 -0.93 -1.24 -40.16
C VAL A 71 -1.20 -1.64 -38.71
N ALA A 72 -1.60 -2.90 -38.46
CA ALA A 72 -1.82 -3.40 -37.12
C ALA A 72 -0.49 -3.64 -36.36
N ALA A 73 0.57 -4.04 -37.07
CA ALA A 73 1.92 -4.14 -36.51
C ALA A 73 2.52 -2.75 -36.25
N GLU A 74 2.37 -1.79 -37.16
CA GLU A 74 2.80 -0.39 -36.98
C GLU A 74 2.14 0.24 -35.74
N GLU A 75 0.83 0.08 -35.53
CA GLU A 75 0.15 0.58 -34.33
C GLU A 75 0.55 -0.18 -33.04
N LEU A 76 0.82 -1.49 -33.11
CA LEU A 76 1.37 -2.25 -31.97
C LEU A 76 2.79 -1.81 -31.61
N GLU A 77 3.61 -1.42 -32.58
CA GLU A 77 4.97 -0.94 -32.37
C GLU A 77 4.98 0.49 -31.84
N LYS A 78 4.18 1.39 -32.42
CA LYS A 78 3.94 2.75 -31.92
C LYS A 78 3.43 2.76 -30.47
N PHE A 79 2.57 1.81 -30.10
CA PHE A 79 2.12 1.62 -28.72
C PHE A 79 3.22 1.19 -27.74
N ARG A 80 4.27 0.53 -28.24
CA ARG A 80 5.45 0.07 -27.47
C ARG A 80 6.62 1.06 -27.49
N SER A 81 6.68 1.94 -28.48
CA SER A 81 7.74 2.94 -28.60
C SER A 81 7.86 3.76 -27.31
N GLY A 82 9.05 3.73 -26.69
CA GLY A 82 9.32 4.37 -25.40
C GLY A 82 8.97 3.55 -24.15
N ARG A 83 8.43 2.33 -24.28
CA ARG A 83 8.20 1.41 -23.15
C ARG A 83 9.35 0.43 -22.99
N ILE A 84 9.63 0.05 -21.76
CA ILE A 84 10.53 -1.06 -21.45
C ILE A 84 9.70 -2.34 -21.60
N VAL A 85 10.04 -3.20 -22.55
CA VAL A 85 9.32 -4.47 -22.74
C VAL A 85 9.87 -5.53 -21.80
N TYR A 86 9.00 -6.36 -21.21
CA TYR A 86 9.47 -7.45 -20.35
C TYR A 86 10.39 -8.41 -21.12
N SER A 87 11.59 -8.61 -20.58
CA SER A 87 12.52 -9.67 -20.93
C SER A 87 13.05 -10.30 -19.65
N GLU A 88 13.18 -11.62 -19.64
CA GLU A 88 13.75 -12.32 -18.49
C GLU A 88 15.27 -12.06 -18.42
N ARG A 89 15.73 -11.66 -17.24
CA ARG A 89 17.14 -11.34 -17.02
C ARG A 89 17.95 -12.62 -16.81
N LYS A 90 19.16 -12.65 -17.37
CA LYS A 90 20.15 -13.69 -17.07
C LYS A 90 20.51 -13.73 -15.58
N GLU A 91 20.59 -12.55 -14.95
CA GLU A 91 20.89 -12.38 -13.52
C GLU A 91 19.86 -11.45 -12.89
N LYS A 92 19.29 -11.87 -11.75
CA LYS A 92 18.38 -11.07 -10.93
C LYS A 92 19.12 -9.90 -10.31
N ALA A 93 18.43 -8.79 -10.05
CA ALA A 93 18.99 -7.70 -9.27
C ALA A 93 19.31 -8.17 -7.82
N PRO A 94 20.39 -7.67 -7.19
CA PRO A 94 20.77 -8.10 -5.85
C PRO A 94 19.76 -7.64 -4.79
N TRP A 95 19.52 -8.49 -3.79
CA TRP A 95 18.75 -8.11 -2.61
C TRP A 95 19.26 -8.77 -1.33
N LYS A 96 18.89 -8.20 -0.18
CA LYS A 96 19.24 -8.71 1.16
C LYS A 96 18.01 -8.78 2.07
N LEU A 97 17.94 -9.87 2.85
CA LEU A 97 17.02 -10.02 3.98
C LEU A 97 17.63 -9.48 5.28
N TRP A 98 16.81 -8.83 6.10
CA TRP A 98 17.07 -8.51 7.50
C TRP A 98 16.16 -9.31 8.44
N GLY A 99 16.58 -9.50 9.68
CA GLY A 99 15.86 -10.29 10.68
C GLY A 99 16.33 -11.74 10.79
N THR A 100 15.98 -12.34 11.94
CA THR A 100 16.25 -13.75 12.28
C THR A 100 14.99 -14.61 12.31
N GLU A 101 13.81 -13.99 12.34
CA GLU A 101 12.53 -14.69 12.33
C GLU A 101 12.24 -15.31 10.96
N LYS A 102 11.53 -16.45 10.96
CA LYS A 102 11.19 -17.17 9.74
C LYS A 102 10.22 -16.35 8.88
N VAL A 103 10.68 -15.93 7.71
CA VAL A 103 9.85 -15.31 6.67
C VAL A 103 9.09 -16.40 5.91
N GLU A 104 7.85 -16.10 5.51
CA GLU A 104 7.02 -16.99 4.70
C GLU A 104 7.65 -17.23 3.31
N ALA A 105 7.67 -18.49 2.84
CA ALA A 105 8.28 -18.83 1.55
C ALA A 105 7.74 -17.98 0.39
N ARG A 106 6.43 -17.71 0.37
CA ARG A 106 5.81 -16.88 -0.68
C ARG A 106 6.27 -15.41 -0.62
N ALA A 107 6.64 -14.87 0.53
CA ALA A 107 7.18 -13.52 0.63
C ALA A 107 8.61 -13.44 0.05
N LEU A 108 9.41 -14.49 0.23
CA LEU A 108 10.73 -14.64 -0.40
C LEU A 108 10.57 -14.76 -1.93
N GLU A 109 9.67 -15.62 -2.42
CA GLU A 109 9.35 -15.72 -3.85
C GLU A 109 8.90 -14.39 -4.46
N GLN A 110 8.04 -13.64 -3.77
CA GLN A 110 7.59 -12.31 -4.23
C GLN A 110 8.72 -11.29 -4.32
N MET A 111 9.71 -11.38 -3.43
CA MET A 111 10.92 -10.55 -3.52
C MET A 111 11.77 -10.96 -4.73
N ASP A 112 11.93 -12.27 -4.93
CA ASP A 112 12.68 -12.88 -6.02
C ASP A 112 12.06 -12.68 -7.41
N GLU A 113 10.73 -12.53 -7.48
CA GLU A 113 9.95 -12.08 -8.64
C GLU A 113 10.15 -10.58 -8.89
N ALA A 114 10.16 -9.75 -7.84
CA ALA A 114 10.34 -8.31 -7.96
C ALA A 114 11.74 -7.92 -8.47
N VAL A 115 12.79 -8.64 -8.06
CA VAL A 115 14.16 -8.40 -8.56
C VAL A 115 14.47 -9.04 -9.92
N SER A 116 13.59 -9.88 -10.47
CA SER A 116 13.78 -10.46 -11.80
C SER A 116 13.34 -9.53 -12.95
N LEU A 117 12.64 -8.43 -12.65
CA LEU A 117 12.16 -7.48 -13.65
C LEU A 117 13.33 -6.72 -14.31
N PRO A 118 13.27 -6.41 -15.62
CA PRO A 118 14.33 -5.68 -16.33
C PRO A 118 14.61 -4.30 -15.73
N ILE A 119 13.59 -3.65 -15.16
CA ILE A 119 13.68 -2.33 -14.52
C ILE A 119 14.34 -2.32 -13.14
N SER A 120 14.52 -3.46 -12.48
CA SER A 120 14.98 -3.55 -11.08
C SER A 120 16.49 -3.32 -10.93
N VAL A 121 16.88 -2.53 -9.94
CA VAL A 121 18.28 -2.24 -9.59
C VAL A 121 18.73 -3.03 -8.37
N GLY A 122 17.82 -3.22 -7.41
CA GLY A 122 18.02 -4.08 -6.25
C GLY A 122 16.86 -3.98 -5.29
N GLY A 123 16.97 -4.65 -4.15
CA GLY A 123 15.96 -4.53 -3.11
C GLY A 123 16.42 -4.96 -1.72
N ALA A 124 15.52 -4.78 -0.76
CA ALA A 124 15.72 -5.20 0.62
C ALA A 124 14.40 -5.75 1.19
N LEU A 125 14.51 -6.74 2.07
CA LEU A 125 13.38 -7.36 2.74
C LEU A 125 13.57 -7.22 4.25
N MET A 126 12.61 -6.55 4.90
CA MET A 126 12.68 -6.14 6.31
C MET A 126 12.27 -7.30 7.26
N PRO A 127 12.61 -7.27 8.56
CA PRO A 127 12.32 -8.38 9.49
C PRO A 127 10.83 -8.69 9.67
N ASP A 128 9.97 -7.69 9.45
CA ASP A 128 8.51 -7.76 9.49
C ASP A 128 7.88 -8.37 8.22
N ALA A 129 8.71 -8.80 7.25
CA ALA A 129 8.23 -9.26 5.96
C ALA A 129 7.26 -10.45 5.97
N HIS A 130 6.20 -10.36 5.17
CA HIS A 130 5.15 -11.37 5.01
C HIS A 130 4.43 -11.20 3.66
N GLN A 131 3.63 -12.20 3.27
CA GLN A 131 3.01 -12.26 1.95
C GLN A 131 2.16 -11.01 1.62
N GLY A 132 2.42 -10.42 0.45
CA GLY A 132 1.70 -9.26 -0.10
C GLY A 132 1.03 -9.52 -1.45
N TYR A 133 0.91 -8.46 -2.25
CA TYR A 133 0.35 -8.47 -3.62
C TYR A 133 1.35 -7.85 -4.59
N GLY A 134 1.97 -8.62 -5.48
CA GLY A 134 3.19 -8.16 -6.16
C GLY A 134 4.34 -8.18 -5.15
N LEU A 135 4.94 -7.03 -4.86
CA LEU A 135 5.96 -6.88 -3.79
C LEU A 135 5.38 -7.36 -2.44
N PRO A 136 6.17 -8.09 -1.61
CA PRO A 136 5.75 -8.48 -0.26
C PRO A 136 5.59 -7.25 0.64
N ILE A 137 4.87 -7.41 1.74
CA ILE A 137 4.87 -6.39 2.82
C ILE A 137 6.19 -6.57 3.59
N GLY A 138 6.83 -5.48 4.01
CA GLY A 138 8.24 -5.47 4.43
C GLY A 138 9.22 -5.35 3.25
N GLY A 139 8.73 -5.19 2.01
CA GLY A 139 9.55 -5.13 0.81
C GLY A 139 9.98 -3.71 0.44
N VAL A 140 11.23 -3.59 -0.03
CA VAL A 140 11.80 -2.39 -0.64
C VAL A 140 12.38 -2.76 -2.00
N LEU A 141 12.00 -2.05 -3.05
CA LEU A 141 12.45 -2.31 -4.43
C LEU A 141 12.87 -1.00 -5.11
N ALA A 142 14.12 -0.92 -5.54
CA ALA A 142 14.63 0.17 -6.35
C ALA A 142 14.58 -0.19 -7.84
N THR A 143 14.06 0.71 -8.67
CA THR A 143 13.93 0.55 -10.13
C THR A 143 14.45 1.78 -10.88
N LYS A 144 14.78 1.62 -12.17
CA LYS A 144 15.16 2.72 -13.07
C LYS A 144 13.93 3.25 -13.82
N ASN A 145 13.68 4.57 -13.73
CA ASN A 145 12.66 5.31 -14.50
C ASN A 145 11.23 4.69 -14.52
N ALA A 146 10.89 3.79 -13.60
CA ALA A 146 9.67 3.00 -13.68
C ALA A 146 9.05 2.82 -12.30
N VAL A 147 7.73 3.00 -12.21
CA VAL A 147 6.97 2.89 -10.97
C VAL A 147 5.95 1.75 -11.06
N ILE A 148 5.85 0.92 -10.03
CA ILE A 148 4.97 -0.25 -9.95
C ILE A 148 3.87 0.06 -8.92
N PRO A 149 2.62 0.35 -9.32
CA PRO A 149 1.58 0.80 -8.40
C PRO A 149 1.26 -0.21 -7.27
N TYR A 150 1.29 -1.52 -7.53
CA TYR A 150 1.15 -2.53 -6.48
C TYR A 150 2.38 -2.71 -5.58
N ALA A 151 3.57 -2.25 -6.00
CA ALA A 151 4.75 -2.19 -5.15
C ALA A 151 4.75 -0.98 -4.21
N VAL A 152 3.94 0.05 -4.49
CA VAL A 152 3.54 1.07 -3.51
C VAL A 152 2.50 0.51 -2.54
N GLY A 153 1.48 -0.17 -3.07
CA GLY A 153 0.41 -0.81 -2.29
C GLY A 153 -0.95 -0.13 -2.45
N VAL A 154 -2.01 -0.82 -1.98
CA VAL A 154 -3.40 -0.40 -2.20
C VAL A 154 -3.90 0.69 -1.26
N ASP A 155 -3.31 0.84 -0.07
CA ASP A 155 -3.48 2.05 0.75
C ASP A 155 -2.24 2.91 0.58
N ILE A 156 -2.24 3.69 -0.51
CA ILE A 156 -1.17 4.62 -0.85
C ILE A 156 -1.00 5.62 0.29
N ALA A 157 0.26 5.90 0.64
CA ALA A 157 0.64 6.81 1.71
C ALA A 157 0.06 6.47 3.08
N CYS A 158 -0.29 5.21 3.35
CA CYS A 158 -0.50 4.72 4.71
C CYS A 158 0.71 5.10 5.58
N ARG A 159 0.43 5.71 6.72
CA ARG A 159 1.39 6.42 7.55
C ARG A 159 1.06 6.33 9.04
N MET A 160 2.10 6.52 9.85
CA MET A 160 2.01 6.69 11.29
C MET A 160 2.20 8.17 11.67
N ARG A 161 1.52 8.63 12.72
CA ARG A 161 1.84 9.89 13.42
C ARG A 161 1.72 9.69 14.92
N ILE A 162 2.77 10.03 15.67
CA ILE A 162 2.75 10.10 17.13
C ILE A 162 2.91 11.55 17.57
N SER A 163 2.07 12.02 18.50
CA SER A 163 2.21 13.31 19.16
C SER A 163 2.42 13.09 20.66
N ILE A 164 3.43 13.74 21.21
CA ILE A 164 3.78 13.71 22.62
C ILE A 164 3.09 14.88 23.28
N LEU A 165 2.28 14.62 24.29
CA LEU A 165 1.40 15.61 24.92
C LEU A 165 2.04 16.19 26.17
N ASP A 166 1.63 17.40 26.54
CA ASP A 166 2.01 18.05 27.80
C ASP A 166 1.23 17.54 29.02
N ILE A 167 0.23 16.67 28.82
CA ILE A 167 -0.51 15.99 29.89
C ILE A 167 0.39 14.95 30.60
N PRO A 168 0.59 15.04 31.92
CA PRO A 168 1.28 14.01 32.71
C PRO A 168 0.63 12.63 32.56
N TYR A 169 1.44 11.58 32.46
CA TYR A 169 0.94 10.21 32.25
C TYR A 169 0.01 9.74 33.38
N GLU A 170 0.24 10.23 34.60
CA GLU A 170 -0.60 9.97 35.77
C GLU A 170 -2.01 10.55 35.64
N GLU A 171 -2.21 11.63 34.86
CA GLU A 171 -3.55 12.16 34.59
C GLU A 171 -4.30 11.32 33.55
N PHE A 172 -3.60 10.85 32.52
CA PHE A 172 -4.14 9.87 31.58
C PHE A 172 -4.58 8.58 32.31
N GLU A 173 -3.75 8.06 33.22
CA GLU A 173 -4.08 6.86 34.00
C GLU A 173 -5.26 7.07 34.95
N LYS A 174 -5.36 8.25 35.60
CA LYS A 174 -6.46 8.57 36.53
C LYS A 174 -7.84 8.59 35.85
N ASP A 175 -7.95 9.07 34.61
CA ASP A 175 -9.23 9.10 33.89
C ASP A 175 -9.14 8.75 32.41
N ARG A 176 -8.73 7.51 32.11
CA ARG A 176 -8.76 6.94 30.76
C ARG A 176 -10.14 7.04 30.07
N ARG A 177 -11.24 7.24 30.81
CA ARG A 177 -12.59 7.38 30.24
C ARG A 177 -12.76 8.70 29.50
N LYS A 178 -12.22 9.81 30.00
CA LYS A 178 -12.17 11.10 29.27
C LYS A 178 -11.53 10.90 27.90
N PHE A 179 -10.35 10.30 27.85
CA PHE A 179 -9.63 10.01 26.61
C PHE A 179 -10.40 9.06 25.69
N GLY A 180 -11.06 8.03 26.25
CA GLY A 180 -11.92 7.11 25.50
C GLY A 180 -13.12 7.80 24.84
N ALA A 181 -13.77 8.71 25.55
CA ALA A 181 -14.85 9.54 25.01
C ALA A 181 -14.33 10.47 23.91
N THR A 182 -13.21 11.18 24.13
CA THR A 182 -12.60 12.03 23.09
C THR A 182 -12.22 11.23 21.84
N LEU A 183 -11.67 10.02 21.99
CA LEU A 183 -11.45 9.14 20.83
C LEU A 183 -12.77 8.84 20.12
N LEU A 184 -13.83 8.45 20.85
CA LEU A 184 -15.14 8.13 20.28
C LEU A 184 -15.71 9.30 19.44
N ASP A 185 -15.67 10.51 20.00
CA ASP A 185 -16.29 11.70 19.43
C ASP A 185 -15.51 12.29 18.25
N GLU A 186 -14.18 12.29 18.32
CA GLU A 186 -13.34 12.99 17.33
C GLU A 186 -12.71 12.12 16.25
N THR A 187 -12.81 10.79 16.35
CA THR A 187 -12.37 9.87 15.28
C THR A 187 -13.54 9.09 14.67
N ARG A 188 -13.35 8.52 13.48
CA ARG A 188 -14.38 7.76 12.75
C ARG A 188 -13.78 6.51 12.11
N PHE A 189 -14.37 5.34 12.42
CA PHE A 189 -13.87 4.03 11.99
C PHE A 189 -14.92 3.20 11.25
N GLY A 190 -14.55 2.72 10.07
CA GLY A 190 -15.33 1.82 9.24
C GLY A 190 -15.11 2.01 7.73
N VAL A 191 -15.67 1.11 6.94
CA VAL A 191 -15.80 1.27 5.47
C VAL A 191 -16.83 2.37 5.19
N GLY A 192 -16.42 3.41 4.46
CA GLY A 192 -17.34 4.44 3.98
C GLY A 192 -17.86 5.43 5.03
N VAL A 193 -17.31 5.42 6.26
CA VAL A 193 -17.64 6.43 7.27
C VAL A 193 -17.18 7.82 6.85
N THR A 194 -17.91 8.84 7.29
CA THR A 194 -17.68 10.25 6.99
C THR A 194 -17.88 11.09 8.26
N PHE A 195 -17.47 12.35 8.20
CA PHE A 195 -17.99 13.38 9.10
C PHE A 195 -19.17 14.12 8.46
N GLU A 196 -19.83 14.96 9.24
CA GLU A 196 -20.79 15.95 8.78
C GLU A 196 -20.10 16.93 7.80
N PRO A 197 -20.75 17.34 6.69
CA PRO A 197 -20.15 18.27 5.74
C PRO A 197 -19.66 19.56 6.41
N GLY A 198 -18.40 19.92 6.16
CA GLY A 198 -17.77 21.11 6.74
C GLY A 198 -17.17 20.93 8.14
N LYS A 199 -17.45 19.83 8.88
CA LYS A 199 -16.78 19.56 10.17
C LYS A 199 -15.26 19.32 10.00
N ARG A 200 -14.84 18.85 8.83
CA ARG A 200 -13.43 18.59 8.47
C ARG A 200 -13.09 19.36 7.19
N THR A 201 -12.15 20.30 7.29
CA THR A 201 -11.65 21.10 6.17
C THR A 201 -10.14 21.16 6.23
N HIS A 202 -9.47 21.15 5.07
CA HIS A 202 -8.01 21.32 5.00
C HIS A 202 -7.60 21.78 3.59
N LYS A 203 -6.53 22.58 3.52
CA LYS A 203 -5.94 23.14 2.27
C LYS A 203 -5.64 22.08 1.20
N VAL A 204 -5.45 20.81 1.58
CA VAL A 204 -5.25 19.71 0.60
C VAL A 204 -6.42 19.56 -0.36
N MET A 205 -7.64 19.94 0.03
CA MET A 205 -8.82 19.88 -0.83
C MET A 205 -8.85 20.99 -1.90
N GLU A 206 -7.92 21.95 -1.83
CA GLU A 206 -7.75 23.04 -2.79
C GLU A 206 -6.69 22.72 -3.86
N ASP A 207 -5.95 21.61 -3.71
CA ASP A 207 -4.90 21.20 -4.66
C ASP A 207 -5.46 21.11 -6.10
N PRO A 208 -4.81 21.74 -7.10
CA PRO A 208 -5.34 21.80 -8.47
C PRO A 208 -5.51 20.42 -9.12
N LEU A 209 -4.80 19.38 -8.66
CA LEU A 209 -4.93 18.02 -9.16
C LEU A 209 -6.36 17.45 -9.00
N TRP A 210 -7.14 17.93 -8.03
CA TRP A 210 -8.56 17.59 -7.89
C TRP A 210 -9.43 17.96 -9.11
N ARG A 211 -8.95 18.88 -9.96
CA ARG A 211 -9.66 19.35 -11.16
C ARG A 211 -9.22 18.62 -12.44
N LYS A 212 -8.04 17.97 -12.41
CA LYS A 212 -7.49 17.15 -13.52
C LYS A 212 -8.39 15.94 -13.78
N SER A 213 -8.62 15.61 -15.06
CA SER A 213 -9.48 14.47 -15.45
C SER A 213 -8.92 13.13 -14.99
N GLY A 214 -9.81 12.14 -14.81
CA GLY A 214 -9.47 10.77 -14.40
C GLY A 214 -9.73 10.48 -12.93
N VAL A 215 -9.12 9.41 -12.43
CA VAL A 215 -9.47 8.76 -11.16
C VAL A 215 -9.46 9.70 -9.93
N VAL A 216 -8.57 10.70 -9.90
CA VAL A 216 -8.48 11.67 -8.80
C VAL A 216 -9.77 12.51 -8.69
N LYS A 217 -10.20 13.14 -9.79
CA LYS A 217 -11.42 13.97 -9.85
C LYS A 217 -12.68 13.16 -9.62
N GLU A 218 -12.74 11.94 -10.15
CA GLU A 218 -13.83 10.99 -9.88
C GLU A 218 -13.97 10.67 -8.39
N ASN A 219 -12.86 10.70 -7.64
CA ASN A 219 -12.80 10.45 -6.21
C ASN A 219 -12.94 11.70 -5.32
N PHE A 220 -12.96 12.93 -5.87
CA PHE A 220 -12.97 14.17 -5.08
C PHE A 220 -14.04 14.19 -3.98
N LYS A 221 -15.31 13.88 -4.30
CA LYS A 221 -16.42 13.86 -3.33
C LYS A 221 -16.25 12.80 -2.23
N ARG A 222 -15.56 11.70 -2.54
CA ARG A 222 -15.25 10.61 -1.60
C ARG A 222 -14.11 11.03 -0.67
N ALA A 223 -13.06 11.63 -1.21
CA ALA A 223 -11.95 12.18 -0.44
C ALA A 223 -12.43 13.30 0.51
N ALA A 224 -13.24 14.24 0.01
CA ALA A 224 -13.80 15.33 0.81
C ALA A 224 -14.61 14.82 2.02
N SER A 225 -15.46 13.80 1.82
CA SER A 225 -16.30 13.26 2.90
C SER A 225 -15.57 12.33 3.87
N GLN A 226 -14.45 11.72 3.45
CA GLN A 226 -13.61 10.85 4.28
C GLN A 226 -12.45 11.58 4.98
N LEU A 227 -12.30 12.88 4.76
CA LEU A 227 -11.21 13.68 5.33
C LEU A 227 -11.28 13.68 6.87
N GLY A 228 -10.15 13.43 7.52
CA GLY A 228 -10.04 13.27 8.99
C GLY A 228 -10.50 11.91 9.54
N THR A 229 -10.87 10.93 8.70
CA THR A 229 -11.37 9.63 9.18
C THR A 229 -10.23 8.61 9.38
N SER A 230 -10.36 7.74 10.38
CA SER A 230 -9.31 6.77 10.74
C SER A 230 -9.39 5.49 9.90
N GLY A 231 -10.58 5.00 9.57
CA GLY A 231 -10.76 3.89 8.64
C GLY A 231 -10.99 2.52 9.27
N HIS A 232 -10.39 1.47 8.71
CA HIS A 232 -10.66 0.07 9.08
C HIS A 232 -9.46 -0.84 8.81
N GLY A 233 -9.55 -2.12 9.20
CA GLY A 233 -8.41 -3.05 9.14
C GLY A 233 -7.45 -2.76 10.28
N ASN A 234 -6.15 -2.75 9.99
CA ASN A 234 -5.08 -2.46 10.96
C ASN A 234 -4.95 -0.97 11.32
N HIS A 235 -5.91 -0.13 10.92
CA HIS A 235 -5.94 1.31 11.24
C HIS A 235 -6.42 1.51 12.68
N PHE A 236 -5.78 2.43 13.40
CA PHE A 236 -6.07 2.70 14.81
C PHE A 236 -5.77 4.15 15.19
N VAL A 237 -6.30 4.56 16.35
CA VAL A 237 -5.89 5.75 17.09
C VAL A 237 -5.84 5.34 18.55
N GLU A 238 -4.72 5.56 19.22
CA GLU A 238 -4.46 5.04 20.55
C GLU A 238 -3.67 6.01 21.43
N PHE A 239 -3.99 5.98 22.73
CA PHE A 239 -3.21 6.63 23.77
C PHE A 239 -2.35 5.59 24.50
N GLY A 240 -1.16 6.00 24.90
CA GLY A 240 -0.22 5.13 25.59
C GLY A 240 0.89 5.87 26.31
N LYS A 241 1.71 5.07 26.97
CA LYS A 241 2.88 5.51 27.74
C LYS A 241 4.08 5.57 26.81
N LEU A 242 4.64 6.75 26.58
CA LEU A 242 5.95 6.89 25.93
C LEU A 242 7.04 6.96 27.00
N MET A 243 8.05 6.10 26.89
CA MET A 243 9.22 6.06 27.77
C MET A 243 10.46 6.44 26.98
N VAL A 244 11.17 7.43 27.48
CA VAL A 244 12.32 8.07 26.83
C VAL A 244 13.51 7.95 27.79
N GLU A 245 14.53 7.18 27.42
CA GLU A 245 15.67 6.90 28.31
C GLU A 245 16.73 8.01 28.31
N ASN A 246 16.87 8.71 27.18
CA ASN A 246 17.86 9.76 26.97
C ASN A 246 17.20 10.97 26.31
N ASP A 247 17.71 12.17 26.58
CA ASP A 247 17.26 13.40 25.93
C ASP A 247 17.26 13.26 24.39
N VAL A 248 16.14 13.63 23.77
CA VAL A 248 15.98 13.66 22.31
C VAL A 248 16.02 15.11 21.88
N ASP A 249 16.98 15.45 21.00
CA ASP A 249 17.10 16.76 20.37
C ASP A 249 17.03 16.61 18.84
N GLU A 250 15.81 16.53 18.31
CA GLU A 250 15.53 16.31 16.90
C GLU A 250 14.59 17.39 16.33
N PRO A 251 14.55 17.62 15.00
CA PRO A 251 13.81 18.75 14.42
C PRO A 251 12.32 18.83 14.83
N THR A 252 11.63 17.70 14.95
CA THR A 252 10.20 17.65 15.32
C THR A 252 9.94 17.11 16.74
N LEU A 253 10.99 16.68 17.46
CA LEU A 253 10.89 16.06 18.77
C LEU A 253 12.05 16.50 19.67
N LYS A 254 11.77 17.43 20.60
CA LYS A 254 12.74 17.98 21.55
C LYS A 254 12.23 17.77 22.98
N ILE A 255 12.57 16.63 23.58
CA ILE A 255 12.08 16.22 24.90
C ILE A 255 13.19 15.63 25.76
N LYS A 256 13.01 15.68 27.08
CA LYS A 256 13.94 15.12 28.05
C LYS A 256 13.72 13.63 28.25
N ALA A 257 14.68 12.95 28.86
CA ALA A 257 14.44 11.62 29.43
C ALA A 257 13.26 11.67 30.42
N GLY A 258 12.33 10.72 30.33
CA GLY A 258 11.10 10.75 31.11
C GLY A 258 9.98 9.84 30.60
N ILE A 259 8.80 10.03 31.18
CA ILE A 259 7.56 9.32 30.85
C ILE A 259 6.54 10.37 30.39
N TYR A 260 5.90 10.11 29.25
CA TYR A 260 4.95 11.04 28.64
C TYR A 260 3.66 10.33 28.21
N THR A 261 2.55 11.07 28.18
CA THR A 261 1.36 10.66 27.44
C THR A 261 1.61 10.90 25.96
N ALA A 262 1.34 9.89 25.13
CA ALA A 262 1.41 10.05 23.67
C ALA A 262 0.13 9.54 22.98
N LEU A 263 -0.23 10.24 21.90
CA LEU A 263 -1.30 9.89 20.97
C LEU A 263 -0.65 9.35 19.69
N LEU A 264 -0.87 8.08 19.37
CA LEU A 264 -0.42 7.44 18.13
C LEU A 264 -1.62 7.19 17.21
N SER A 265 -1.50 7.49 15.93
CA SER A 265 -2.49 7.10 14.92
C SER A 265 -1.85 6.40 13.71
N HIS A 266 -2.64 5.50 13.13
CA HIS A 266 -2.33 4.74 11.92
C HIS A 266 -3.50 4.86 10.95
N SER A 267 -3.27 5.51 9.81
CA SER A 267 -4.23 5.66 8.72
C SER A 267 -3.51 5.99 7.41
N GLY A 268 -4.25 6.08 6.32
CA GLY A 268 -3.72 6.36 4.98
C GLY A 268 -4.66 7.21 4.15
N SER A 269 -4.52 7.16 2.82
CA SER A 269 -5.30 7.99 1.90
C SER A 269 -6.74 7.53 1.67
N ARG A 270 -7.23 6.60 2.51
CA ARG A 270 -8.64 6.18 2.59
C ARG A 270 -9.14 5.62 1.24
N GLY A 271 -10.36 5.95 0.85
CA GLY A 271 -10.92 5.49 -0.41
C GLY A 271 -10.19 6.03 -1.64
N LEU A 272 -9.49 7.16 -1.55
CA LEU A 272 -8.75 7.75 -2.67
C LEU A 272 -7.62 6.81 -3.12
N GLY A 273 -6.71 6.46 -2.20
CA GLY A 273 -5.55 5.59 -2.49
C GLY A 273 -5.94 4.26 -3.09
N LEU A 274 -7.01 3.64 -2.58
CA LEU A 274 -7.53 2.38 -3.11
C LEU A 274 -7.95 2.48 -4.59
N HIS A 275 -8.63 3.56 -4.98
CA HIS A 275 -9.07 3.73 -6.36
C HIS A 275 -7.92 4.11 -7.29
N VAL A 276 -7.01 4.99 -6.83
CA VAL A 276 -5.78 5.34 -7.57
C VAL A 276 -4.92 4.09 -7.79
N ALA A 277 -4.62 3.33 -6.73
CA ALA A 277 -3.82 2.11 -6.82
C ALA A 277 -4.43 1.09 -7.78
N ASN A 278 -5.73 0.81 -7.67
CA ASN A 278 -6.38 -0.16 -8.56
C ASN A 278 -6.39 0.31 -10.02
N HIS A 279 -6.79 1.57 -10.28
CA HIS A 279 -6.84 2.13 -11.63
C HIS A 279 -5.49 2.03 -12.35
N PHE A 280 -4.41 2.50 -11.71
CA PHE A 280 -3.09 2.49 -12.33
C PHE A 280 -2.44 1.09 -12.34
N SER A 281 -2.79 0.20 -11.41
CA SER A 281 -2.36 -1.21 -11.48
C SER A 281 -3.05 -1.97 -12.62
N GLU A 282 -4.33 -1.71 -12.89
CA GLU A 282 -5.06 -2.27 -14.02
C GLU A 282 -4.55 -1.70 -15.35
N LEU A 283 -4.21 -0.40 -15.38
CA LEU A 283 -3.58 0.25 -16.53
C LEU A 283 -2.21 -0.38 -16.83
N ALA A 284 -1.30 -0.45 -15.86
CA ALA A 284 0.01 -1.08 -16.02
C ALA A 284 -0.08 -2.52 -16.56
N GLN A 285 -1.02 -3.32 -16.05
CA GLN A 285 -1.28 -4.68 -16.55
C GLN A 285 -1.82 -4.73 -18.00
N GLN A 286 -2.53 -3.70 -18.46
CA GLN A 286 -2.98 -3.60 -19.85
C GLN A 286 -1.87 -3.12 -20.79
N LEU A 287 -0.89 -2.39 -20.26
CA LEU A 287 0.29 -1.91 -20.98
C LEU A 287 1.38 -2.99 -21.13
N HIS A 288 1.43 -3.94 -20.19
CA HIS A 288 2.34 -5.10 -20.20
C HIS A 288 1.62 -6.45 -20.34
N PRO A 289 0.84 -6.71 -21.41
CA PRO A 289 0.14 -7.97 -21.59
C PRO A 289 1.10 -9.15 -21.83
N GLU A 290 2.35 -8.90 -22.22
CA GLU A 290 3.40 -9.89 -22.38
C GLU A 290 3.79 -10.58 -21.07
N LEU A 291 3.59 -9.94 -19.91
CA LEU A 291 4.07 -10.46 -18.62
C LEU A 291 3.56 -11.88 -18.28
N PRO A 292 4.40 -12.71 -17.65
CA PRO A 292 3.97 -13.94 -16.97
C PRO A 292 2.90 -13.67 -15.90
N GLU A 293 1.99 -14.62 -15.67
CA GLU A 293 0.86 -14.44 -14.76
C GLU A 293 1.28 -14.09 -13.32
N ASN A 294 2.35 -14.70 -12.82
CA ASN A 294 2.91 -14.39 -11.50
C ASN A 294 3.52 -12.99 -11.41
N LEU A 295 4.00 -12.44 -12.54
CA LEU A 295 4.61 -11.10 -12.62
C LEU A 295 3.61 -9.99 -12.98
N LYS A 296 2.37 -10.28 -13.37
CA LYS A 296 1.38 -9.23 -13.72
C LYS A 296 1.14 -8.21 -12.62
N ARG A 297 1.21 -8.61 -11.34
CA ARG A 297 1.10 -7.68 -10.19
C ARG A 297 2.34 -6.81 -9.96
N LEU A 298 3.36 -6.97 -10.80
CA LEU A 298 4.59 -6.18 -10.83
C LEU A 298 4.72 -5.36 -12.12
N ALA A 299 3.65 -5.28 -12.94
CA ALA A 299 3.60 -4.38 -14.10
C ALA A 299 3.83 -2.92 -13.67
N TRP A 300 4.57 -2.17 -14.49
CA TRP A 300 5.03 -0.83 -14.20
C TRP A 300 4.43 0.22 -15.13
N LEU A 301 4.80 1.47 -14.87
CA LEU A 301 4.60 2.65 -15.72
C LEU A 301 5.94 3.40 -15.77
N GLU A 302 6.45 3.71 -16.95
CA GLU A 302 7.65 4.54 -17.11
C GLU A 302 7.35 6.00 -16.74
N LEU A 303 8.22 6.69 -16.01
CA LEU A 303 7.94 8.04 -15.47
C LEU A 303 8.05 9.17 -16.49
N ASP A 304 8.60 8.90 -17.66
CA ASP A 304 8.57 9.78 -18.84
C ASP A 304 7.29 9.63 -19.67
N SER A 305 6.54 8.54 -19.52
CA SER A 305 5.20 8.34 -20.10
C SER A 305 4.15 9.29 -19.49
N GLN A 306 2.99 9.43 -20.14
CA GLN A 306 1.90 10.22 -19.57
C GLN A 306 1.26 9.49 -18.39
N GLU A 307 1.10 8.17 -18.50
CA GLU A 307 0.50 7.30 -17.51
C GLU A 307 1.32 7.26 -16.22
N GLY A 308 2.65 7.24 -16.32
CA GLY A 308 3.56 7.30 -15.18
C GLY A 308 3.53 8.66 -14.47
N LYS A 309 3.48 9.77 -15.21
CA LYS A 309 3.31 11.13 -14.63
C LYS A 309 1.97 11.28 -13.93
N ASP A 310 0.89 10.81 -14.57
CA ASP A 310 -0.46 10.85 -14.00
C ASP A 310 -0.56 9.99 -12.73
N TYR A 311 0.09 8.82 -12.69
CA TYR A 311 0.20 8.03 -11.46
C TYR A 311 1.01 8.74 -10.39
N TRP A 312 2.16 9.32 -10.75
CA TRP A 312 3.06 9.97 -9.79
C TRP A 312 2.39 11.15 -9.10
N GLU A 313 1.75 12.04 -9.86
CA GLU A 313 0.96 13.16 -9.32
C GLU A 313 -0.21 12.67 -8.43
N ALA A 314 -0.93 11.62 -8.85
CA ALA A 314 -2.01 11.04 -8.06
C ALA A 314 -1.52 10.40 -6.76
N MET A 315 -0.35 9.75 -6.79
CA MET A 315 0.32 9.18 -5.63
C MET A 315 0.78 10.28 -4.65
N GLU A 316 1.39 11.36 -5.15
CA GLU A 316 1.78 12.53 -4.35
C GLU A 316 0.56 13.22 -3.69
N LEU A 317 -0.55 13.34 -4.41
CA LEU A 317 -1.80 13.83 -3.82
C LEU A 317 -2.34 12.89 -2.73
N CYS A 318 -2.25 11.57 -2.91
CA CYS A 318 -2.57 10.61 -1.84
C CYS A 318 -1.65 10.81 -0.63
N GLY A 319 -0.36 11.13 -0.85
CA GLY A 319 0.61 11.56 0.16
C GLY A 319 0.11 12.71 1.02
N LYS A 320 -0.12 13.87 0.38
CA LYS A 320 -0.63 15.10 1.00
C LYS A 320 -1.98 14.87 1.71
N TYR A 321 -2.86 14.06 1.12
CA TYR A 321 -4.18 13.78 1.69
C TYR A 321 -4.09 12.89 2.93
N ALA A 322 -3.21 11.88 2.94
CA ALA A 322 -2.96 11.07 4.12
C ALA A 322 -2.33 11.89 5.26
N GLU A 323 -1.41 12.81 4.96
CA GLU A 323 -0.84 13.77 5.90
C GLU A 323 -1.93 14.64 6.56
N ALA A 324 -2.71 15.34 5.74
CA ALA A 324 -3.87 16.13 6.18
C ALA A 324 -4.86 15.35 7.06
N ASN A 325 -5.08 14.07 6.73
CA ASN A 325 -5.98 13.21 7.47
C ASN A 325 -5.46 12.92 8.89
N HIS A 326 -4.14 12.79 9.06
CA HIS A 326 -3.49 12.62 10.37
C HIS A 326 -3.40 13.93 11.15
N GLU A 327 -3.12 15.06 10.49
CA GLU A 327 -3.17 16.39 11.09
C GLU A 327 -4.53 16.63 11.76
N LEU A 328 -5.62 16.49 11.00
CA LEU A 328 -6.99 16.68 11.51
C LEU A 328 -7.37 15.72 12.66
N ILE A 329 -6.96 14.45 12.59
CA ILE A 329 -7.19 13.47 13.68
C ILE A 329 -6.50 13.96 14.96
N HIS A 330 -5.24 14.37 14.87
CA HIS A 330 -4.47 14.82 16.02
C HIS A 330 -5.01 16.15 16.56
N GLU A 331 -5.16 17.16 15.70
CA GLU A 331 -5.64 18.50 16.08
C GLU A 331 -6.95 18.47 16.87
N SER A 332 -7.94 17.69 16.43
CA SER A 332 -9.22 17.66 17.13
C SER A 332 -9.23 16.81 18.38
N VAL A 333 -8.49 15.69 18.43
CA VAL A 333 -8.36 14.91 19.66
C VAL A 333 -7.62 15.74 20.73
N ILE A 334 -6.55 16.43 20.34
CA ILE A 334 -5.72 17.26 21.24
C ILE A 334 -6.49 18.52 21.66
N GLY A 335 -7.18 19.19 20.73
CA GLY A 335 -8.03 20.34 20.99
C GLY A 335 -9.21 20.03 21.91
N ALA A 336 -9.87 18.88 21.72
CA ALA A 336 -10.97 18.43 22.59
C ALA A 336 -10.49 18.00 23.99
N LEU A 337 -9.23 17.58 24.14
CA LEU A 337 -8.61 17.35 25.45
C LEU A 337 -8.22 18.65 26.17
N GLY A 338 -7.97 19.72 25.42
CA GLY A 338 -7.51 21.02 25.91
C GLY A 338 -6.01 21.04 26.26
N CYS A 339 -5.18 20.36 25.47
CA CYS A 339 -3.75 20.14 25.77
C CYS A 339 -2.82 20.58 24.63
N GLY A 340 -1.53 20.72 24.95
CA GLY A 340 -0.46 21.07 24.02
C GLY A 340 0.34 19.85 23.53
N VAL A 341 1.30 20.12 22.65
CA VAL A 341 2.16 19.12 22.02
C VAL A 341 3.63 19.50 22.23
N LEU A 342 4.38 18.60 22.87
CA LEU A 342 5.82 18.75 23.12
C LEU A 342 6.67 18.36 21.90
N GLY A 343 6.12 17.55 20.99
CA GLY A 343 6.76 17.14 19.75
C GLY A 343 5.94 16.07 19.03
N PHE A 344 6.37 15.71 17.82
CA PHE A 344 5.74 14.66 17.02
C PHE A 344 6.74 13.93 16.12
N VAL A 345 6.39 12.72 15.71
CA VAL A 345 7.10 11.93 14.69
C VAL A 345 6.09 11.30 13.75
N GLU A 346 6.38 11.28 12.46
CA GLU A 346 5.53 10.64 11.45
C GLU A 346 6.34 10.09 10.27
N ASN A 347 5.78 9.06 9.63
CA ASN A 347 6.40 8.35 8.51
C ASN A 347 5.37 7.65 7.65
N HIS A 348 5.55 7.70 6.32
CA HIS A 348 4.85 6.83 5.37
C HIS A 348 5.53 5.46 5.33
N HIS A 349 4.74 4.41 5.07
CA HIS A 349 5.26 3.05 4.86
C HIS A 349 4.74 2.34 3.61
N ASN A 350 3.87 2.98 2.82
CA ASN A 350 3.41 2.54 1.50
C ASN A 350 3.55 3.69 0.49
N PHE A 351 4.71 3.82 -0.16
CA PHE A 351 4.98 4.92 -1.09
C PHE A 351 6.14 4.59 -2.06
N ALA A 352 6.37 5.44 -3.06
CA ALA A 352 7.58 5.44 -3.87
C ALA A 352 8.26 6.82 -3.85
N TRP A 353 9.59 6.84 -3.86
CA TRP A 353 10.38 8.08 -3.83
C TRP A 353 11.43 8.08 -4.93
N LYS A 354 11.71 9.26 -5.48
CA LYS A 354 12.92 9.52 -6.26
C LYS A 354 14.09 9.73 -5.30
N GLU A 355 15.13 8.91 -5.42
CA GLU A 355 16.29 8.94 -4.53
C GLU A 355 17.58 8.70 -5.31
N MET A 356 18.64 9.43 -4.98
CA MET A 356 19.94 9.29 -5.63
C MET A 356 20.77 8.19 -4.98
N TYR A 357 21.22 7.20 -5.77
CA TYR A 357 22.19 6.17 -5.37
C TYR A 357 23.31 6.10 -6.40
N ASP A 358 24.56 6.19 -5.96
CA ASP A 358 25.77 6.12 -6.80
C ASP A 358 25.76 7.03 -8.05
N GLY A 359 25.07 8.17 -7.96
CA GLY A 359 24.94 9.16 -9.04
C GLY A 359 23.73 8.96 -9.97
N GLU A 360 22.91 7.93 -9.76
CA GLU A 360 21.71 7.63 -10.53
C GLU A 360 20.41 7.92 -9.75
N GLU A 361 19.39 8.51 -10.39
CA GLU A 361 18.04 8.64 -9.79
C GLU A 361 17.31 7.31 -9.89
N LEU A 362 16.99 6.73 -8.73
CA LEU A 362 16.22 5.49 -8.60
C LEU A 362 14.84 5.75 -8.02
N ILE A 363 13.88 4.90 -8.41
CA ILE A 363 12.53 4.92 -7.87
C ILE A 363 12.43 3.84 -6.79
N VAL A 364 12.54 4.26 -5.54
CA VAL A 364 12.54 3.38 -4.36
C VAL A 364 11.12 3.19 -3.86
N HIS A 365 10.56 2.02 -4.14
CA HIS A 365 9.27 1.57 -3.62
C HIS A 365 9.46 1.00 -2.22
N ARG A 366 8.60 1.38 -1.28
CA ARG A 366 8.54 0.77 0.05
C ARG A 366 7.10 0.40 0.38
N LYS A 367 6.88 -0.83 0.81
CA LYS A 367 5.56 -1.39 1.10
C LYS A 367 5.56 -2.14 2.41
N GLY A 368 4.93 -1.57 3.42
CA GLY A 368 5.23 -1.93 4.79
C GLY A 368 6.72 -1.76 5.12
N ALA A 369 7.36 -0.71 4.61
CA ALA A 369 8.73 -0.36 4.97
C ALA A 369 8.89 1.16 5.03
N THR A 370 9.66 1.64 6.01
CA THR A 370 9.77 3.06 6.37
C THR A 370 11.13 3.62 5.91
N PRO A 371 11.20 4.86 5.37
CA PRO A 371 12.49 5.50 5.09
C PRO A 371 13.30 5.76 6.38
N ALA A 372 14.51 5.22 6.43
CA ALA A 372 15.48 5.25 7.53
C ALA A 372 16.84 5.85 7.11
N GLY A 373 16.80 6.93 6.32
CA GLY A 373 17.96 7.77 6.05
C GLY A 373 18.60 8.30 7.34
N LYS A 374 19.88 8.69 7.29
CA LYS A 374 20.62 9.12 8.49
C LYS A 374 19.93 10.29 9.19
N GLY A 375 19.57 10.11 10.47
CA GLY A 375 18.85 11.10 11.27
C GLY A 375 17.33 11.17 11.02
N LYS A 376 16.79 10.44 10.03
CA LYS A 376 15.36 10.46 9.74
C LYS A 376 14.57 9.73 10.82
N LEU A 377 13.59 10.39 11.42
CA LEU A 377 12.72 9.81 12.42
C LEU A 377 11.63 8.93 11.80
N GLY A 378 11.16 7.95 12.56
CA GLY A 378 9.97 7.17 12.23
C GLY A 378 9.38 6.48 13.46
N VAL A 379 8.18 5.93 13.28
CA VAL A 379 7.48 5.09 14.26
C VAL A 379 7.34 3.69 13.67
N VAL A 380 7.68 2.69 14.49
CA VAL A 380 7.52 1.25 14.20
C VAL A 380 6.55 0.67 15.24
N PRO A 381 5.23 0.67 14.99
CA PRO A 381 4.23 0.06 15.88
C PRO A 381 4.36 -1.47 15.99
N GLY A 382 3.99 -2.01 17.15
CA GLY A 382 3.77 -3.44 17.35
C GLY A 382 2.38 -3.86 16.87
N SER A 383 1.44 -3.92 17.82
CA SER A 383 0.04 -4.30 17.64
C SER A 383 -0.80 -3.66 18.76
N MET A 384 -2.12 -3.86 18.77
CA MET A 384 -3.00 -3.40 19.86
C MET A 384 -2.59 -3.86 21.28
N GLY A 385 -1.71 -4.85 21.39
CA GLY A 385 -1.19 -5.41 22.64
C GLY A 385 0.33 -5.62 22.67
N SER A 386 1.09 -4.88 21.88
CA SER A 386 2.57 -4.93 21.92
C SER A 386 3.18 -3.55 21.68
N PRO A 387 4.39 -3.26 22.21
CA PRO A 387 4.95 -1.92 22.17
C PRO A 387 5.25 -1.45 20.74
N GLY A 388 5.20 -0.14 20.54
CA GLY A 388 5.80 0.54 19.39
C GLY A 388 7.10 1.23 19.76
N PHE A 389 7.86 1.67 18.76
CA PHE A 389 9.14 2.35 18.96
C PHE A 389 9.24 3.61 18.12
N ILE A 390 9.74 4.70 18.71
CA ILE A 390 10.26 5.85 17.96
C ILE A 390 11.72 5.52 17.62
N VAL A 391 12.07 5.62 16.35
CA VAL A 391 13.39 5.25 15.82
C VAL A 391 14.02 6.39 15.02
N ARG A 392 15.35 6.38 14.95
CA ARG A 392 16.19 7.24 14.10
C ARG A 392 16.93 6.37 13.09
N GLY A 393 16.81 6.70 11.80
CA GLY A 393 17.50 5.99 10.73
C GLY A 393 19.02 6.19 10.74
N LYS A 394 19.76 5.13 10.39
CA LYS A 394 21.23 5.13 10.29
C LYS A 394 21.76 5.46 8.89
N GLY A 395 20.91 5.46 7.86
CA GLY A 395 21.32 5.69 6.48
C GLY A 395 22.07 4.51 5.87
N ASN A 396 21.58 3.29 6.10
CA ASN A 396 22.20 2.07 5.56
C ASN A 396 21.84 1.93 4.07
N ALA A 397 22.79 2.24 3.19
CA ALA A 397 22.58 2.20 1.73
C ALA A 397 22.13 0.82 1.22
N LYS A 398 22.55 -0.29 1.86
CA LYS A 398 22.15 -1.65 1.45
C LYS A 398 20.65 -1.92 1.64
N SER A 399 19.97 -1.18 2.52
CA SER A 399 18.51 -1.24 2.68
C SER A 399 17.76 -0.21 1.83
N PHE A 400 18.44 0.48 0.92
CA PHE A 400 17.98 1.71 0.28
C PHE A 400 17.46 2.69 1.33
N ASN A 401 18.25 2.90 2.38
CA ASN A 401 17.91 3.79 3.49
C ASN A 401 16.50 3.50 4.06
N SER A 402 16.23 2.25 4.42
CA SER A 402 14.91 1.79 4.90
C SER A 402 14.99 0.95 6.17
N CYS A 403 13.87 0.82 6.89
CA CYS A 403 13.63 -0.07 8.03
C CYS A 403 12.21 -0.68 7.98
N SER A 404 11.88 -1.59 8.91
CA SER A 404 10.52 -2.15 9.06
C SER A 404 9.45 -1.08 9.27
N HIS A 405 8.20 -1.36 8.92
CA HIS A 405 7.07 -0.49 9.30
C HIS A 405 6.35 -0.88 10.59
N GLY A 406 6.48 -2.12 11.05
CA GLY A 406 5.78 -2.59 12.26
C GLY A 406 6.13 -4.02 12.61
N ALA A 407 5.29 -4.73 13.36
CA ALA A 407 5.55 -6.13 13.69
C ALA A 407 5.45 -7.07 12.47
N GLY A 408 4.52 -6.81 11.55
CA GLY A 408 4.22 -7.71 10.44
C GLY A 408 3.47 -8.99 10.88
N ARG A 409 2.73 -9.60 9.95
CA ARG A 409 1.78 -10.67 10.30
C ARG A 409 2.45 -12.06 10.27
N VAL A 410 1.97 -12.95 11.12
CA VAL A 410 2.26 -14.40 11.09
C VAL A 410 1.08 -15.24 10.58
N MET A 411 -0.09 -14.62 10.38
CA MET A 411 -1.25 -15.31 9.80
C MET A 411 -2.17 -14.38 9.00
N SER A 412 -2.83 -14.96 8.00
CA SER A 412 -3.87 -14.27 7.22
C SER A 412 -5.08 -13.89 8.07
N ARG A 413 -5.79 -12.82 7.69
CA ARG A 413 -7.03 -12.37 8.35
C ARG A 413 -8.07 -13.49 8.44
N ALA A 414 -8.23 -14.25 7.36
CA ALA A 414 -9.16 -15.37 7.30
C ALA A 414 -8.75 -16.55 8.20
N ALA A 415 -7.46 -16.73 8.51
CA ALA A 415 -7.02 -17.70 9.50
C ALA A 415 -7.37 -17.24 10.92
N ALA A 416 -7.08 -15.99 11.26
CA ALA A 416 -7.40 -15.42 12.58
C ALA A 416 -8.88 -15.60 12.96
N PHE A 417 -9.82 -15.25 12.08
CA PHE A 417 -11.26 -15.47 12.30
C PHE A 417 -11.68 -16.95 12.44
N ARG A 418 -10.85 -17.91 12.03
CA ARG A 418 -11.12 -19.36 12.20
C ARG A 418 -10.48 -19.95 13.45
N THR A 419 -9.44 -19.32 14.02
CA THR A 419 -8.60 -19.92 15.05
C THR A 419 -8.61 -19.17 16.38
N LEU A 420 -8.78 -17.85 16.37
CA LEU A 420 -8.76 -17.01 17.57
C LEU A 420 -10.16 -16.78 18.13
N LYS A 421 -10.24 -16.37 19.40
CA LYS A 421 -11.50 -16.08 20.10
C LYS A 421 -11.42 -14.73 20.81
N HIS A 422 -12.55 -14.02 20.88
CA HIS A 422 -12.60 -12.71 21.55
C HIS A 422 -12.32 -12.80 23.05
N ALA A 423 -12.65 -13.92 23.70
CA ALA A 423 -12.37 -14.11 25.12
C ALA A 423 -10.86 -14.10 25.40
N ASP A 424 -10.08 -14.79 24.56
CA ASP A 424 -8.63 -14.90 24.69
C ASP A 424 -7.96 -13.57 24.36
N MET A 425 -8.36 -12.90 23.27
CA MET A 425 -7.89 -11.54 22.93
C MET A 425 -8.19 -10.54 24.06
N LYS A 426 -9.42 -10.54 24.61
CA LYS A 426 -9.79 -9.67 25.74
C LYS A 426 -8.99 -9.98 27.01
N LYS A 427 -8.66 -11.25 27.25
CA LYS A 427 -7.83 -11.67 28.39
C LYS A 427 -6.41 -11.12 28.26
N ILE A 428 -5.75 -11.32 27.11
CA ILE A 428 -4.41 -10.81 26.82
C ILE A 428 -4.33 -9.29 27.06
N LEU A 429 -5.27 -8.53 26.47
CA LEU A 429 -5.30 -7.07 26.62
C LEU A 429 -5.56 -6.63 28.06
N LYS A 430 -6.43 -7.34 28.80
CA LYS A 430 -6.69 -7.05 30.22
C LYS A 430 -5.45 -7.31 31.08
N GLU A 431 -4.71 -8.40 30.84
CA GLU A 431 -3.47 -8.73 31.55
C GLU A 431 -2.37 -7.69 31.31
N GLN A 432 -2.37 -7.05 30.13
CA GLN A 432 -1.47 -5.95 29.77
C GLN A 432 -1.96 -4.56 30.23
N GLY A 433 -3.15 -4.48 30.83
CA GLY A 433 -3.78 -3.23 31.27
C GLY A 433 -4.19 -2.32 30.10
N ILE A 434 -4.73 -2.89 29.02
CA ILE A 434 -5.13 -2.18 27.79
C ILE A 434 -6.65 -2.15 27.64
N SER A 435 -7.19 -0.96 27.42
CA SER A 435 -8.60 -0.76 27.08
C SER A 435 -8.78 -0.71 25.56
N LEU A 436 -9.63 -1.58 25.00
CA LEU A 436 -9.91 -1.63 23.56
C LEU A 436 -11.33 -1.13 23.25
N ILE A 437 -11.44 -0.18 22.32
CA ILE A 437 -12.69 0.33 21.76
C ILE A 437 -12.83 -0.16 20.31
N GLY A 438 -13.75 -1.08 20.08
CA GLY A 438 -13.88 -1.78 18.80
C GLY A 438 -12.89 -2.93 18.69
N GLY A 439 -12.17 -3.01 17.56
CA GLY A 439 -11.23 -4.09 17.26
C GLY A 439 -11.90 -5.37 16.76
N THR A 440 -11.09 -6.20 16.11
CA THR A 440 -11.51 -7.40 15.37
C THR A 440 -10.50 -8.52 15.56
N LEU A 441 -10.92 -9.79 15.46
CA LEU A 441 -9.99 -10.92 15.69
C LEU A 441 -8.80 -10.94 14.73
N ASP A 442 -8.97 -10.42 13.51
CA ASP A 442 -7.89 -10.33 12.54
C ASP A 442 -6.83 -9.28 12.86
N GLU A 443 -6.93 -8.57 13.97
CA GLU A 443 -5.92 -7.64 14.47
C GLU A 443 -5.46 -7.97 15.92
N SER A 444 -5.87 -9.11 16.49
CA SER A 444 -5.42 -9.62 17.80
C SER A 444 -3.88 -9.68 17.89
N PRO A 445 -3.24 -9.44 19.05
CA PRO A 445 -1.78 -9.45 19.17
C PRO A 445 -1.10 -10.72 18.62
N GLU A 446 -1.77 -11.87 18.73
CA GLU A 446 -1.30 -13.18 18.24
C GLU A 446 -1.14 -13.28 16.71
N VAL A 447 -1.74 -12.37 15.93
CA VAL A 447 -1.62 -12.38 14.46
C VAL A 447 -0.32 -11.73 13.97
N TYR A 448 0.45 -11.12 14.87
CA TYR A 448 1.66 -10.35 14.61
C TYR A 448 2.92 -11.07 15.12
N LYS A 449 4.08 -10.77 14.52
CA LYS A 449 5.39 -11.22 15.05
C LYS A 449 5.72 -10.50 16.37
N ASP A 450 6.71 -11.01 17.10
CA ASP A 450 7.30 -10.28 18.21
C ASP A 450 8.06 -9.04 17.70
N ILE A 451 7.51 -7.86 18.00
CA ILE A 451 8.07 -6.57 17.61
C ILE A 451 9.49 -6.35 18.14
N ASN A 452 9.84 -6.90 19.31
CA ASN A 452 11.19 -6.73 19.88
C ASN A 452 12.23 -7.44 19.01
N LYS A 453 11.90 -8.64 18.50
CA LYS A 453 12.75 -9.36 17.54
C LYS A 453 12.85 -8.65 16.19
N VAL A 454 11.78 -7.99 15.75
CA VAL A 454 11.80 -7.16 14.52
C VAL A 454 12.77 -5.99 14.68
N ILE A 455 12.75 -5.29 15.82
CA ILE A 455 13.72 -4.22 16.14
C ILE A 455 15.15 -4.77 16.26
N ASP A 456 15.33 -5.90 16.94
CA ASP A 456 16.65 -6.53 17.09
C ASP A 456 17.24 -7.01 15.76
N GLY A 457 16.39 -7.44 14.83
CA GLY A 457 16.76 -7.87 13.48
C GLY A 457 17.29 -6.78 12.55
N GLN A 458 17.28 -5.51 12.99
CA GLN A 458 17.63 -4.33 12.17
C GLN A 458 18.42 -3.26 12.95
N ARG A 459 19.18 -3.65 13.97
CA ARG A 459 20.04 -2.74 14.76
C ARG A 459 21.08 -1.99 13.91
N ASP A 460 21.37 -2.44 12.69
CA ASP A 460 22.22 -1.75 11.69
C ASP A 460 21.46 -0.75 10.79
N LEU A 461 20.13 -0.69 10.89
CA LEU A 461 19.26 0.22 10.12
C LEU A 461 18.78 1.42 10.96
N VAL A 462 18.57 1.22 12.27
CA VAL A 462 18.01 2.24 13.18
C VAL A 462 18.65 2.26 14.56
N ASP A 463 18.55 3.41 15.24
CA ASP A 463 18.62 3.56 16.70
C ASP A 463 17.21 3.70 17.28
N VAL A 464 16.97 3.14 18.46
CA VAL A 464 15.72 3.35 19.21
C VAL A 464 15.87 4.59 20.09
N LEU A 465 14.89 5.51 20.02
CA LEU A 465 14.87 6.73 20.84
C LEU A 465 13.89 6.63 22.02
N ALA A 466 12.76 5.94 21.81
CA ALA A 466 11.72 5.80 22.81
C ALA A 466 10.87 4.55 22.57
N LYS A 467 10.32 3.99 23.66
CA LYS A 467 9.38 2.87 23.64
C LYS A 467 7.97 3.37 23.98
N PHE A 468 7.00 3.09 23.11
CA PHE A 468 5.59 3.38 23.32
C PHE A 468 4.86 2.11 23.75
N GLU A 469 4.06 2.17 24.82
CA GLU A 469 3.16 1.09 25.23
C GLU A 469 1.70 1.55 25.10
N PRO A 470 0.88 0.93 24.22
CA PRO A 470 -0.54 1.25 24.13
C PRO A 470 -1.24 0.94 25.47
N LYS A 471 -2.20 1.79 25.84
CA LYS A 471 -3.03 1.63 27.06
C LYS A 471 -4.52 1.85 26.79
N LEU A 472 -4.86 2.59 25.74
CA LEU A 472 -6.22 2.80 25.25
C LEU A 472 -6.21 2.82 23.72
N VAL A 473 -6.80 1.82 23.08
CA VAL A 473 -6.76 1.61 21.63
C VAL A 473 -8.16 1.74 21.04
N ARG A 474 -8.35 2.55 19.98
CA ARG A 474 -9.57 2.56 19.17
C ARG A 474 -9.30 2.03 17.76
N MET A 475 -10.15 1.10 17.32
CA MET A 475 -10.14 0.51 15.97
C MET A 475 -11.56 0.38 15.41
N ALA A 476 -11.69 -0.04 14.16
CA ALA A 476 -12.98 -0.44 13.62
C ALA A 476 -13.52 -1.71 14.31
N ALA A 477 -14.83 -1.76 14.54
CA ALA A 477 -15.53 -2.98 14.97
C ALA A 477 -15.87 -3.87 13.76
N GLU A 478 -16.14 -5.16 13.99
CA GLU A 478 -16.35 -6.16 12.94
C GLU A 478 -17.50 -5.81 11.97
N GLY A 479 -18.61 -5.25 12.49
CA GLY A 479 -19.74 -4.79 11.66
C GLY A 479 -19.39 -3.64 10.69
N ASN A 480 -18.27 -2.95 10.90
CA ASN A 480 -17.82 -1.82 10.11
C ASN A 480 -16.70 -2.18 9.10
N GLN A 481 -16.28 -3.45 9.03
CA GLN A 481 -15.44 -3.96 7.95
C GLN A 481 -16.27 -4.15 6.65
N TRP A 482 -15.64 -4.65 5.58
CA TRP A 482 -16.30 -4.86 4.28
C TRP A 482 -17.35 -5.98 4.39
N SER A 483 -18.56 -5.61 4.81
CA SER A 483 -19.66 -6.56 4.96
C SER A 483 -19.91 -7.30 3.66
N ASN A 484 -19.95 -8.63 3.76
CA ASN A 484 -20.09 -9.53 2.63
C ASN A 484 -21.57 -9.49 2.14
N LYS A 485 -21.96 -8.39 1.48
CA LYS A 485 -23.33 -8.11 1.00
C LYS A 485 -23.92 -9.21 0.08
N LYS A 486 -23.11 -10.19 -0.35
CA LYS A 486 -23.56 -11.41 -1.05
C LYS A 486 -24.13 -12.52 -0.16
N LYS A 487 -24.22 -12.36 1.17
CA LYS A 487 -24.93 -13.30 2.08
C LYS A 487 -26.13 -12.68 2.82
N LYS A 488 -27.05 -12.04 2.09
CA LYS A 488 -28.46 -11.84 2.52
C LYS A 488 -29.46 -12.46 1.53
N LYS A 489 -29.42 -13.79 1.45
CA LYS A 489 -30.59 -14.64 1.22
C LYS A 489 -30.48 -15.87 2.12
N LYS A 490 -31.16 -15.83 3.26
CA LYS A 490 -31.69 -17.01 3.96
C LYS A 490 -33.15 -16.72 4.32
N PRO A 491 -34.00 -17.76 4.44
CA PRO A 491 -35.45 -17.59 4.44
C PRO A 491 -35.94 -16.94 5.73
N GLU A 492 -37.15 -16.41 5.66
CA GLU A 492 -37.93 -16.05 6.83
C GLU A 492 -38.09 -17.26 7.75
N ASN A 493 -37.86 -17.07 9.05
CA ASN A 493 -38.58 -17.82 10.06
C ASN A 493 -38.80 -16.96 11.30
N LYS A 494 -39.98 -17.11 11.90
CA LYS A 494 -40.42 -16.36 13.09
C LYS A 494 -39.87 -17.01 14.36
N GLY A 495 -39.79 -16.25 15.45
CA GLY A 495 -39.60 -16.81 16.80
C GLY A 495 -38.62 -16.00 17.66
N ASP A 496 -39.23 -15.21 18.56
CA ASP A 496 -38.87 -15.04 19.97
C ASP A 496 -37.52 -14.37 20.36
N GLU A 497 -37.69 -13.20 20.98
CA GLU A 497 -37.16 -12.80 22.31
C GLU A 497 -35.86 -13.47 22.80
N ASP A 498 -34.80 -12.67 23.01
CA ASP A 498 -34.57 -12.12 24.35
C ASP A 498 -33.53 -10.98 24.39
N VAL A 499 -33.62 -10.13 25.42
CA VAL A 499 -32.66 -9.06 25.74
C VAL A 499 -32.20 -9.23 27.19
N CYS A 500 -30.89 -9.34 27.45
CA CYS A 500 -30.38 -9.20 28.81
C CYS A 500 -28.94 -8.64 28.91
N MET A 501 -28.86 -7.54 29.68
CA MET A 501 -27.84 -7.11 30.66
C MET A 501 -26.36 -7.44 30.41
#